data_AF-H3HC10-F1
#
_entry.id   AF-H3HC10-F1
#
_cell.length_a   1.000
_cell.length_b   1.000
_cell.length_c   1.000
_cell.angle_alpha   90.00
_cell.angle_beta   90.00
_cell.angle_gamma   90.00
#
_symmetry.space_group_name_H-M   'P 1'
#
loop_
_entity.id
_entity.type
_entity.pdbx_description
1 polymer ?
#
loop_
_entity_poly.entity_id
_entity_poly.type
_entity_poly.pdbx_seq_one_letter_code
_entity_poly.pdbx_strand_id
1 'polypeptide(L)'
;MCLACGHFSNVREWLDTKAIPVKHLAAALQVDNVHVLKGDRPIKISKATLANLQVIRQVDRKFILVRADTPRGKLLLCIDQHAADERVRLEKLELDMFGRDGSLRRVEVQDHEPPLSLQMNFKERNRDEGRVLLHATPKVEKRGTNVDDFRDFIQLLSNAGKTYLHSQIRPPAITRLLHSRACRSAIMFGDWLSVGQCKDLIEELKTCQLPFQCAHGRPSVVPLAEIQR
;
A
#
# COMPACT_ATOMS: atom_id res chain seq x y z
N MET A 1 13.54 14.09 0.39
CA MET A 1 14.51 13.13 -0.16
C MET A 1 14.76 12.11 0.93
N CYS A 2 14.28 10.88 0.81
CA CYS A 2 14.48 9.86 1.84
C CYS A 2 15.03 8.60 1.19
N LEU A 3 16.27 8.27 1.57
CA LEU A 3 17.07 7.13 1.15
C LEU A 3 16.63 5.87 1.92
N ALA A 4 16.94 4.69 1.36
CA ALA A 4 16.72 3.33 1.87
C ALA A 4 15.43 2.62 1.42
N CYS A 5 15.33 2.33 0.13
CA CYS A 5 14.48 1.25 -0.38
C CYS A 5 15.28 -0.06 -0.43
N GLY A 6 15.00 -0.98 0.50
CA GLY A 6 15.26 -2.39 0.25
C GLY A 6 14.22 -2.92 -0.74
N HIS A 7 14.67 -3.39 -1.90
CA HIS A 7 13.82 -4.04 -2.89
C HIS A 7 13.25 -5.34 -2.31
N PHE A 8 11.92 -5.46 -2.24
CA PHE A 8 11.25 -6.77 -2.11
C PHE A 8 10.58 -7.08 -3.44
N SER A 9 11.02 -8.18 -4.07
CA SER A 9 10.77 -8.50 -5.47
C SER A 9 9.53 -9.37 -5.71
N ASN A 10 8.71 -9.65 -4.69
CA ASN A 10 7.62 -10.62 -4.84
C ASN A 10 6.43 -10.40 -3.88
N VAL A 11 5.21 -10.33 -4.44
CA VAL A 11 3.93 -10.24 -3.70
C VAL A 11 3.56 -11.57 -3.01
N ARG A 12 4.09 -12.72 -3.46
CA ARG A 12 3.88 -14.03 -2.81
C ARG A 12 4.77 -14.28 -1.59
N GLU A 13 5.99 -13.76 -1.54
CA GLU A 13 6.80 -13.77 -0.30
C GLU A 13 6.12 -12.96 0.82
N TRP A 14 5.32 -11.96 0.44
CA TRP A 14 4.56 -11.12 1.35
C TRP A 14 3.31 -11.80 1.93
N LEU A 15 2.67 -12.72 1.19
CA LEU A 15 1.47 -13.44 1.65
C LEU A 15 1.75 -14.58 2.64
N ASP A 16 2.99 -15.06 2.72
CA ASP A 16 3.32 -16.30 3.47
C ASP A 16 4.20 -16.12 4.71
N THR A 17 4.48 -14.88 5.14
CA THR A 17 5.34 -14.67 6.32
C THR A 17 4.55 -14.67 7.63
N LYS A 18 4.51 -15.87 8.21
CA LYS A 18 4.25 -16.16 9.63
C LYS A 18 4.91 -15.12 10.55
N ALA A 19 4.11 -14.59 11.48
CA ALA A 19 4.49 -13.93 12.72
C ALA A 19 5.75 -13.04 12.67
N ILE A 20 5.57 -11.74 12.37
CA ILE A 20 6.63 -10.74 12.48
C ILE A 20 6.97 -10.53 13.97
N PRO A 21 8.22 -10.79 14.41
CA PRO A 21 8.64 -10.51 15.78
C PRO A 21 8.65 -9.00 16.05
N VAL A 22 8.18 -8.58 17.23
CA VAL A 22 8.03 -7.17 17.65
C VAL A 22 9.30 -6.33 17.45
N LYS A 23 10.49 -6.95 17.53
CA LYS A 23 11.78 -6.28 17.25
C LYS A 23 11.91 -5.71 15.82
N HIS A 24 11.18 -6.23 14.84
CA HIS A 24 11.17 -5.71 13.47
C HIS A 24 10.20 -4.54 13.27
N LEU A 25 9.22 -4.33 14.16
CA LEU A 25 8.39 -3.11 14.16
C LEU A 25 9.18 -1.87 14.60
N ALA A 26 10.13 -2.03 15.52
CA ALA A 26 10.97 -0.92 16.00
C ALA A 26 11.80 -0.27 14.87
N ALA A 27 12.32 -1.08 13.95
CA ALA A 27 13.08 -0.59 12.79
C ALA A 27 12.19 0.16 11.76
N ALA A 28 10.92 -0.24 11.63
CA ALA A 28 9.97 0.41 10.71
C ALA A 28 9.41 1.73 11.26
N LEU A 29 9.49 1.95 12.58
CA LEU A 29 8.88 3.09 13.25
C LEU A 29 9.82 4.29 13.47
N GLN A 30 11.15 4.16 13.25
CA GLN A 30 12.14 5.22 13.53
C GLN A 30 11.90 5.93 14.88
N VAL A 31 11.55 5.16 15.91
CA VAL A 31 11.40 5.68 17.27
C VAL A 31 12.64 5.26 18.03
N ASP A 32 13.54 6.22 18.28
CA ASP A 32 14.83 5.99 18.95
C ASP A 32 14.70 5.47 20.41
N ASN A 33 13.49 5.41 20.96
CA ASN A 33 13.22 4.97 22.34
C ASN A 33 11.98 4.06 22.46
N VAL A 34 11.90 2.97 21.70
CA VAL A 34 10.96 1.88 22.04
C VAL A 34 11.65 0.94 23.02
N HIS A 35 11.50 1.20 24.32
CA HIS A 35 11.75 0.18 25.31
C HIS A 35 10.67 -0.89 25.17
N VAL A 36 11.00 -2.01 24.52
CA VAL A 36 10.22 -3.24 24.66
C VAL A 36 10.25 -3.59 26.13
N LEU A 37 9.13 -3.40 26.83
CA LEU A 37 9.01 -3.78 28.24
C LEU A 37 9.36 -5.27 28.35
N LYS A 38 10.36 -5.55 29.17
CA LYS A 38 11.01 -6.86 29.26
C LYS A 38 10.00 -7.88 29.77
N GLY A 39 9.47 -8.74 28.90
CA GLY A 39 8.57 -9.84 29.27
C GLY A 39 7.26 -9.96 28.49
N ASP A 40 6.94 -9.04 27.57
CA ASP A 40 5.63 -9.01 26.92
C ASP A 40 5.47 -10.04 25.79
N ARG A 41 4.35 -10.77 25.85
CA ARG A 41 3.89 -11.63 24.76
C ARG A 41 3.49 -10.75 23.56
N PRO A 42 3.80 -11.13 22.31
CA PRO A 42 3.39 -10.37 21.14
C PRO A 42 1.85 -10.28 21.07
N ILE A 43 1.32 -9.06 21.12
CA ILE A 43 -0.11 -8.80 20.93
C ILE A 43 -0.42 -8.96 19.43
N LYS A 44 -1.17 -10.01 19.09
CA LYS A 44 -1.63 -10.24 17.71
C LYS A 44 -2.97 -9.54 17.51
N ILE A 45 -3.06 -8.74 16.46
CA ILE A 45 -4.31 -8.10 16.02
C ILE A 45 -4.78 -8.83 14.77
N SER A 46 -6.07 -9.17 14.71
CA SER A 46 -6.69 -9.77 13.53
C SER A 46 -7.71 -8.81 12.93
N LYS A 47 -8.11 -9.04 11.68
CA LYS A 47 -9.16 -8.25 11.04
C LYS A 47 -10.48 -8.27 11.83
N ALA A 48 -10.75 -9.35 12.57
CA ALA A 48 -11.89 -9.44 13.47
C ALA A 48 -11.82 -8.44 14.64
N THR A 49 -10.61 -8.09 15.12
CA THR A 49 -10.42 -7.05 16.13
C THR A 49 -10.89 -5.68 15.62
N LEU A 50 -10.80 -5.42 14.31
CA LEU A 50 -11.25 -4.16 13.72
C LEU A 50 -12.78 -4.02 13.74
N ALA A 51 -13.53 -5.12 13.75
CA ALA A 51 -15.00 -5.10 13.62
C ALA A 51 -15.66 -4.23 14.71
N ASN A 52 -15.16 -4.33 15.96
CA ASN A 52 -15.78 -3.72 17.14
C ASN A 52 -14.89 -2.64 17.79
N LEU A 53 -14.19 -1.85 16.98
CA LEU A 53 -13.41 -0.72 17.48
C LEU A 53 -14.30 0.41 17.98
N GLN A 54 -14.02 0.89 19.18
CA GLN A 54 -14.62 2.09 19.73
C GLN A 54 -13.60 3.23 19.70
N VAL A 55 -13.93 4.30 18.97
CA VAL A 55 -13.12 5.53 18.96
C VAL A 55 -13.20 6.21 20.31
N ILE A 56 -12.04 6.50 20.90
CA ILE A 56 -11.93 7.30 22.11
C ILE A 56 -11.78 8.77 21.72
N ARG A 57 -10.73 9.10 20.97
CA ARG A 57 -10.44 10.45 20.47
C ARG A 57 -9.29 10.46 19.47
N GLN A 58 -9.14 11.57 18.76
CA GLN A 58 -7.89 11.90 18.10
C GLN A 58 -6.83 12.34 19.12
N VAL A 59 -5.57 12.00 18.88
CA VAL A 59 -4.39 12.34 19.69
C VAL A 59 -3.36 13.03 18.79
N ASP A 60 -2.87 14.18 19.26
CA ASP A 60 -1.84 14.99 18.59
C ASP A 60 -2.13 15.36 17.12
N ARG A 61 -3.41 15.31 16.70
CA ARG A 61 -3.84 15.50 15.30
C ARG A 61 -3.11 14.59 14.30
N LYS A 62 -2.70 13.40 14.76
CA LYS A 62 -1.93 12.43 13.98
C LYS A 62 -2.48 11.02 14.13
N PHE A 63 -2.97 10.72 15.32
CA PHE A 63 -3.36 9.38 15.70
C PHE A 63 -4.80 9.34 16.15
N ILE A 64 -5.44 8.19 15.98
CA ILE A 64 -6.76 7.91 16.51
C ILE A 64 -6.60 6.83 17.56
N LEU A 65 -6.95 7.17 18.80
CA LEU A 65 -6.92 6.23 19.91
C LEU A 65 -8.25 5.46 19.93
N VAL A 66 -8.17 4.14 19.88
CA VAL A 66 -9.34 3.26 19.86
C VAL A 66 -9.18 2.15 20.88
N ARG A 67 -10.30 1.57 21.30
CA ARG A 67 -10.33 0.37 22.15
C ARG A 67 -11.15 -0.74 21.52
N ALA A 68 -10.75 -1.98 21.75
CA ALA A 68 -11.51 -3.18 21.46
C ALA A 68 -11.76 -3.95 22.76
N ASP A 69 -12.96 -4.51 22.92
CA ASP A 69 -13.22 -5.47 23.99
C ASP A 69 -12.59 -6.82 23.62
N THR A 70 -11.90 -7.45 24.58
CA THR A 70 -11.31 -8.79 24.43
C THR A 70 -11.84 -9.71 25.53
N PRO A 71 -11.73 -11.04 25.38
CA PRO A 71 -12.08 -11.97 26.46
C PRO A 71 -11.29 -11.72 27.76
N ARG A 72 -10.12 -11.08 27.69
CA ARG A 72 -9.23 -10.82 28.83
C ARG A 72 -9.39 -9.42 29.44
N GLY A 73 -10.17 -8.53 28.81
CA GLY A 73 -10.33 -7.15 29.23
C GLY A 73 -10.51 -6.22 28.04
N LYS A 74 -9.65 -5.21 27.94
CA LYS A 74 -9.70 -4.21 26.85
C LYS A 74 -8.34 -4.09 26.18
N LEU A 75 -8.33 -4.04 24.86
CA LEU A 75 -7.13 -3.78 24.07
C LEU A 75 -7.16 -2.33 23.58
N LEU A 76 -6.14 -1.56 23.96
CA LEU A 76 -5.92 -0.20 23.50
C LEU A 76 -5.05 -0.23 22.25
N LEU A 77 -5.50 0.45 21.19
CA LEU A 77 -4.84 0.48 19.89
C LEU A 77 -4.69 1.94 19.44
N CYS A 78 -3.62 2.18 18.70
CA CYS A 78 -3.34 3.44 18.03
C CYS A 78 -3.49 3.24 16.52
N ILE A 79 -4.22 4.13 15.85
CA ILE A 79 -4.32 4.16 14.39
C ILE A 79 -3.62 5.41 13.90
N ASP A 80 -2.65 5.24 13.00
CA ASP A 80 -2.06 6.35 12.26
C ASP A 80 -3.07 6.83 11.20
N GLN A 81 -3.57 8.06 11.35
CA GLN A 81 -4.65 8.57 10.51
C GLN A 81 -4.24 8.68 9.04
N HIS A 82 -2.98 9.02 8.78
CA HIS A 82 -2.45 9.17 7.43
C HIS A 82 -2.26 7.79 6.79
N ALA A 83 -1.60 6.88 7.51
CA ALA A 83 -1.35 5.52 7.02
C ALA A 83 -2.65 4.75 6.75
N ALA A 84 -3.66 4.91 7.61
CA ALA A 84 -4.97 4.31 7.45
C ALA A 84 -5.70 4.86 6.21
N ASP A 85 -5.77 6.18 6.07
CA ASP A 85 -6.47 6.81 4.94
C ASP A 85 -5.75 6.57 3.60
N GLU A 86 -4.40 6.54 3.61
CA GLU A 86 -3.61 6.14 2.46
C GLU A 86 -3.96 4.72 1.98
N ARG A 87 -4.12 3.76 2.90
CA ARG A 87 -4.52 2.39 2.57
C ARG A 87 -5.93 2.34 1.99
N VAL A 88 -6.88 3.01 2.64
CA VAL A 88 -8.28 3.08 2.18
C VAL A 88 -8.35 3.63 0.76
N ARG A 89 -7.64 4.72 0.48
CA ARG A 89 -7.62 5.35 -0.84
C ARG A 89 -6.93 4.50 -1.88
N LEU A 90 -5.81 3.87 -1.54
CA LEU A 90 -5.10 2.99 -2.47
C LEU A 90 -6.02 1.85 -2.94
N GLU A 91 -6.65 1.13 -2.01
CA GLU A 91 -7.51 -0.01 -2.40
C GLU A 91 -8.75 0.43 -3.18
N LYS A 92 -9.31 1.61 -2.88
CA LYS A 92 -10.38 2.22 -3.68
C LYS A 92 -9.92 2.53 -5.11
N LEU A 93 -8.72 3.10 -5.26
CA LEU A 93 -8.15 3.41 -6.58
C LEU A 93 -7.80 2.15 -7.38
N GLU A 94 -7.26 1.12 -6.72
CA GLU A 94 -6.99 -0.17 -7.34
C GLU A 94 -8.29 -0.85 -7.80
N LEU A 95 -9.34 -0.81 -6.97
CA LEU A 95 -10.65 -1.37 -7.30
C LEU A 95 -11.30 -0.66 -8.49
N ASP A 96 -11.18 0.66 -8.57
CA ASP A 96 -11.69 1.46 -9.69
C ASP A 96 -10.95 1.16 -11.00
N MET A 97 -9.63 0.99 -10.93
CA MET A 97 -8.79 0.72 -12.11
C MET A 97 -8.85 -0.75 -12.58
N PHE A 98 -8.84 -1.71 -11.66
CA PHE A 98 -8.66 -3.15 -11.93
C PHE A 98 -9.82 -4.04 -11.49
N GLY A 99 -10.93 -3.50 -11.00
CA GLY A 99 -12.03 -4.33 -10.50
C GLY A 99 -11.63 -5.24 -9.33
N ARG A 100 -12.54 -6.12 -8.91
CA ARG A 100 -12.26 -7.11 -7.85
C ARG A 100 -11.52 -8.34 -8.36
N ASP A 101 -11.74 -8.65 -9.63
CA ASP A 101 -11.21 -9.78 -10.38
C ASP A 101 -9.84 -9.49 -11.01
N GLY A 102 -9.32 -8.27 -10.84
CA GLY A 102 -8.07 -7.82 -11.46
C GLY A 102 -8.22 -7.42 -12.94
N SER A 103 -9.45 -7.43 -13.47
CA SER A 103 -9.74 -6.99 -14.84
C SER A 103 -9.63 -5.48 -14.99
N LEU A 104 -8.94 -5.05 -16.04
CA LEU A 104 -8.78 -3.63 -16.35
C LEU A 104 -10.15 -2.99 -16.66
N ARG A 105 -10.58 -2.01 -15.84
CA ARG A 105 -11.90 -1.35 -15.98
C ARG A 105 -11.80 0.09 -16.46
N ARG A 106 -10.89 0.86 -15.86
CA ARG A 106 -10.76 2.29 -16.16
C ARG A 106 -9.29 2.64 -16.34
N VAL A 107 -8.90 2.90 -17.58
CA VAL A 107 -7.55 3.35 -17.94
C VAL A 107 -7.68 4.63 -18.72
N GLU A 108 -7.15 5.70 -18.14
CA GLU A 108 -6.87 6.91 -18.89
C GLU A 108 -5.59 6.68 -19.67
N VAL A 109 -5.55 7.16 -20.90
CA VAL A 109 -4.36 7.14 -21.75
C VAL A 109 -3.90 8.56 -22.01
N GLN A 110 -2.59 8.72 -22.21
CA GLN A 110 -1.99 9.93 -22.74
C GLN A 110 -1.49 9.63 -24.14
N ASP A 111 -2.05 10.30 -25.14
CA ASP A 111 -1.58 10.25 -26.51
C ASP A 111 -0.29 11.06 -26.68
N HIS A 112 0.57 10.61 -27.59
CA HIS A 112 1.87 11.23 -27.88
C HIS A 112 1.97 11.58 -29.37
N GLU A 113 2.12 12.88 -29.64
CA GLU A 113 2.46 13.41 -30.95
C GLU A 113 3.69 14.33 -30.82
N PRO A 114 4.86 13.94 -31.38
CA PRO A 114 5.14 12.70 -32.11
C PRO A 114 5.18 11.45 -31.20
N PRO A 115 5.00 10.23 -31.77
CA PRO A 115 5.09 8.99 -31.00
C PRO A 115 6.44 8.82 -30.31
N LEU A 116 6.44 8.25 -29.11
CA LEU A 116 7.67 8.00 -28.36
C LEU A 116 8.38 6.77 -28.94
N SER A 117 9.66 6.89 -29.27
CA SER A 117 10.41 5.76 -29.80
C SER A 117 11.10 4.94 -28.73
N LEU A 118 10.81 3.65 -28.70
CA LEU A 118 11.47 2.65 -27.88
C LEU A 118 12.40 1.81 -28.75
N GLN A 119 13.70 1.88 -28.47
CA GLN A 119 14.65 0.92 -28.98
C GLN A 119 14.59 -0.35 -28.12
N MET A 120 14.28 -1.47 -28.75
CA MET A 120 14.24 -2.76 -28.08
C MET A 120 15.55 -3.51 -28.30
N ASN A 121 16.29 -3.74 -27.20
CA ASN A 121 17.47 -4.60 -27.22
C ASN A 121 16.99 -6.06 -27.14
N PHE A 122 16.39 -6.57 -28.21
CA PHE A 122 16.06 -8.00 -28.29
C PHE A 122 17.36 -8.79 -28.30
N LYS A 123 17.66 -9.50 -27.20
CA LYS A 123 18.65 -10.59 -27.19
C LYS A 123 18.10 -11.84 -27.87
N GLU A 124 17.36 -11.68 -28.96
CA GLU A 124 16.87 -12.80 -29.78
C GLU A 124 17.58 -12.76 -31.12
N ARG A 125 18.63 -13.57 -31.20
CA ARG A 125 19.19 -14.21 -32.41
C ARG A 125 18.82 -13.53 -33.75
N ASN A 126 19.69 -12.62 -34.20
CA ASN A 126 19.85 -12.19 -35.60
C ASN A 126 18.63 -11.60 -36.34
N ARG A 127 18.01 -10.54 -35.83
CA ARG A 127 17.32 -9.54 -36.69
C ARG A 127 17.54 -8.12 -36.19
N ASP A 128 17.57 -7.20 -37.15
CA ASP A 128 17.83 -5.77 -37.00
C ASP A 128 17.09 -5.14 -35.81
N GLU A 129 17.72 -4.15 -35.17
CA GLU A 129 17.17 -3.36 -34.07
C GLU A 129 15.74 -2.91 -34.36
N GLY A 130 14.76 -3.57 -33.73
CA GLY A 130 13.36 -3.23 -33.89
C GLY A 130 13.03 -1.93 -33.16
N ARG A 131 12.74 -0.86 -33.90
CA ARG A 131 12.18 0.37 -33.33
C ARG A 131 10.68 0.21 -33.12
N VAL A 132 10.23 0.29 -31.89
CA VAL A 132 8.80 0.33 -31.54
C VAL A 132 8.38 1.78 -31.30
N LEU A 133 7.23 2.16 -31.85
CA LEU A 133 6.63 3.49 -31.65
C LEU A 133 5.45 3.37 -30.69
N LEU A 134 5.53 4.10 -29.57
CA LEU A 134 4.49 4.18 -28.56
C LEU A 134 3.62 5.42 -28.85
N HIS A 135 2.41 5.17 -29.32
CA HIS A 135 1.42 6.22 -29.61
C HIS A 135 0.70 6.73 -28.37
N ALA A 136 0.56 5.90 -27.34
CA ALA A 136 -0.08 6.27 -26.10
C ALA A 136 0.57 5.56 -24.92
N THR A 137 0.51 6.18 -23.74
CA THR A 137 0.94 5.55 -22.48
C THR A 137 -0.19 5.60 -21.44
N PRO A 138 -0.28 4.60 -20.54
CA PRO A 138 -1.21 4.66 -19.43
C PRO A 138 -0.99 5.90 -18.56
N LYS A 139 -2.09 6.44 -18.05
CA LYS A 139 -2.12 7.66 -17.24
C LYS A 139 -2.93 7.43 -15.97
N VAL A 140 -2.45 7.99 -14.87
CA VAL A 140 -3.19 8.10 -13.62
C VAL A 140 -3.34 9.59 -13.32
N GLU A 141 -4.57 10.10 -13.45
CA GLU A 141 -4.92 11.54 -13.39
C GLU A 141 -4.14 12.41 -14.40
N LYS A 142 -3.15 13.17 -13.92
CA LYS A 142 -2.34 14.11 -14.71
C LYS A 142 -0.92 13.59 -14.96
N ARG A 143 -0.59 12.39 -14.50
CA ARG A 143 0.74 11.79 -14.68
C ARG A 143 0.65 10.57 -15.59
N GLY A 144 1.23 10.68 -16.77
CA GLY A 144 1.44 9.55 -17.68
C GLY A 144 2.71 8.78 -17.31
N THR A 145 2.77 7.52 -17.71
CA THR A 145 4.02 6.75 -17.72
C THR A 145 4.87 7.13 -18.93
N ASN A 146 6.17 6.85 -18.86
CA ASN A 146 7.13 7.16 -19.94
C ASN A 146 7.65 5.91 -20.66
N VAL A 147 8.63 6.09 -21.56
CA VAL A 147 9.26 5.01 -22.32
C VAL A 147 10.00 4.01 -21.42
N ASP A 148 10.65 4.51 -20.36
CA ASP A 148 11.39 3.66 -19.43
C ASP A 148 10.44 2.78 -18.62
N ASP A 149 9.33 3.34 -18.14
CA ASP A 149 8.26 2.59 -17.46
C ASP A 149 7.70 1.44 -18.34
N PHE A 150 7.56 1.70 -19.64
CA PHE A 150 7.13 0.67 -20.59
C PHE A 150 8.21 -0.39 -20.79
N ARG A 151 9.48 0.01 -20.93
CA ARG A 151 10.62 -0.91 -21.05
C ARG A 151 10.71 -1.84 -19.84
N ASP A 152 10.58 -1.29 -18.64
CA ASP A 152 10.60 -2.03 -17.38
C ASP A 152 9.45 -3.03 -17.32
N PHE A 153 8.27 -2.65 -17.80
CA PHE A 153 7.14 -3.56 -17.86
C PHE A 153 7.33 -4.70 -18.86
N ILE A 154 7.89 -4.45 -20.04
CA ILE A 154 8.24 -5.50 -21.00
C ILE A 154 9.27 -6.47 -20.41
N GLN A 155 10.29 -5.95 -19.72
CA GLN A 155 11.27 -6.80 -19.02
C GLN A 155 10.61 -7.66 -17.94
N LEU A 156 9.69 -7.08 -17.16
CA LEU A 156 8.91 -7.82 -16.17
C LEU A 156 8.09 -8.96 -16.83
N LEU A 157 7.40 -8.67 -17.93
CA LEU A 157 6.61 -9.67 -18.66
C LEU A 157 7.49 -10.79 -19.24
N SER A 158 8.67 -10.44 -19.78
CA SER A 158 9.63 -11.42 -20.29
C SER A 158 10.15 -12.35 -19.19
N ASN A 159 10.32 -11.83 -17.97
CA ASN A 159 10.86 -12.58 -16.83
C ASN A 159 9.78 -13.37 -16.06
N ALA A 160 8.51 -12.97 -16.15
CA ALA A 160 7.43 -13.59 -15.40
C ALA A 160 7.12 -15.06 -15.79
N GLY A 161 7.66 -15.53 -16.93
CA GLY A 161 7.49 -16.90 -17.41
C GLY A 161 6.02 -17.28 -17.68
N LYS A 162 5.75 -18.56 -17.97
CA LYS A 162 4.39 -19.07 -18.21
C LYS A 162 3.55 -19.26 -16.93
N THR A 163 4.12 -18.93 -15.76
CA THR A 163 3.53 -19.26 -14.45
C THR A 163 2.37 -18.34 -14.07
N TYR A 164 2.29 -17.15 -14.67
CA TYR A 164 1.25 -16.17 -14.40
C TYR A 164 0.48 -15.87 -15.68
N LEU A 165 -0.84 -15.72 -15.56
CA LEU A 165 -1.62 -15.12 -16.62
C LEU A 165 -1.14 -13.68 -16.79
N HIS A 166 -0.65 -13.31 -17.97
CA HIS A 166 -0.15 -11.96 -18.25
C HIS A 166 -1.19 -10.87 -17.94
N SER A 167 -2.49 -11.20 -17.98
CA SER A 167 -3.60 -10.31 -17.60
C SER A 167 -3.62 -9.92 -16.11
N GLN A 168 -2.88 -10.61 -15.24
CA GLN A 168 -2.79 -10.32 -13.81
C GLN A 168 -1.55 -9.51 -13.43
N ILE A 169 -0.60 -9.34 -14.36
CA ILE A 169 0.66 -8.63 -14.10
C ILE A 169 0.42 -7.13 -14.29
N ARG A 170 0.45 -6.38 -13.19
CA ARG A 170 0.26 -4.93 -13.19
C ARG A 170 1.57 -4.21 -13.53
N PRO A 171 1.57 -3.21 -14.44
CA PRO A 171 2.77 -2.42 -14.70
C PRO A 171 3.26 -1.73 -13.41
N PRO A 172 4.54 -1.87 -13.02
CA PRO A 172 5.08 -1.26 -11.80
C PRO A 172 4.87 0.26 -11.74
N ALA A 173 4.96 0.93 -12.89
CA ALA A 173 4.72 2.35 -13.02
C ALA A 173 3.30 2.75 -12.60
N ILE A 174 2.30 1.96 -12.96
CA ILE A 174 0.92 2.20 -12.55
C ILE A 174 0.77 2.04 -11.04
N THR A 175 1.30 0.96 -10.46
CA THR A 175 1.29 0.76 -9.01
C THR A 175 1.93 1.95 -8.27
N ARG A 176 3.09 2.40 -8.74
CA ARG A 176 3.80 3.58 -8.21
C ARG A 176 2.97 4.86 -8.30
N LEU A 177 2.28 5.08 -9.42
CA LEU A 177 1.40 6.23 -9.62
C LEU A 177 0.18 6.19 -8.67
N LEU A 178 -0.44 5.02 -8.50
CA LEU A 178 -1.56 4.83 -7.57
C LEU A 178 -1.13 5.07 -6.12
N HIS A 179 0.02 4.53 -5.70
CA HIS A 179 0.59 4.79 -4.36
C HIS A 179 0.83 6.29 -4.14
N SER A 180 1.45 6.96 -5.12
CA SER A 180 1.69 8.41 -5.05
C SER A 180 0.40 9.23 -5.00
N ARG A 181 -0.66 8.77 -5.67
CA ARG A 181 -1.98 9.42 -5.65
C ARG A 181 -2.68 9.22 -4.30
N ALA A 182 -2.68 7.99 -3.77
CA ALA A 182 -3.26 7.69 -2.47
C ALA A 182 -2.61 8.55 -1.37
N CYS A 183 -1.27 8.61 -1.34
CA CYS A 183 -0.50 9.38 -0.37
C CYS A 183 -0.80 10.88 -0.42
N ARG A 184 -0.78 11.49 -1.61
CA ARG A 184 -0.97 12.95 -1.78
C ARG A 184 -2.39 13.41 -1.46
N SER A 185 -3.36 12.50 -1.52
CA SER A 185 -4.74 12.85 -1.25
C SER A 185 -5.12 12.55 0.21
N ALA A 186 -4.46 11.59 0.87
CA ALA A 186 -4.74 11.16 2.23
C ALA A 186 -4.72 12.30 3.25
N ILE A 187 -5.48 12.12 4.35
CA ILE A 187 -5.46 12.97 5.54
C ILE A 187 -4.00 13.17 5.97
N MET A 188 -3.63 14.41 6.22
CA MET A 188 -2.27 14.80 6.59
C MET A 188 -2.09 14.74 8.11
N PHE A 189 -0.83 14.64 8.55
CA PHE A 189 -0.51 14.91 9.94
C PHE A 189 -0.73 16.40 10.25
N GLY A 190 -1.36 16.65 11.41
CA GLY A 190 -1.77 17.99 11.82
C GLY A 190 -3.23 18.29 11.51
N ASP A 191 -3.89 17.51 10.66
CA ASP A 191 -5.31 17.64 10.37
C ASP A 191 -6.14 17.23 11.57
N TRP A 192 -7.06 18.10 11.98
CA TRP A 192 -8.03 17.77 13.02
C TRP A 192 -9.16 16.90 12.44
N LEU A 193 -9.51 15.84 13.16
CA LEU A 193 -10.64 14.98 12.84
C LEU A 193 -11.62 14.97 14.00
N SER A 194 -12.90 15.22 13.69
CA SER A 194 -13.98 14.95 14.61
C SER A 194 -14.09 13.46 14.93
N VAL A 195 -14.71 13.11 16.06
CA VAL A 195 -14.95 11.71 16.42
C VAL A 195 -15.78 10.98 15.36
N GLY A 196 -16.68 11.68 14.67
CA GLY A 196 -17.42 11.13 13.51
C GLY A 196 -16.50 10.75 12.37
N GLN A 197 -15.65 11.67 11.92
CA GLN A 197 -14.67 11.41 10.85
C GLN A 197 -13.68 10.29 11.22
N CYS A 198 -13.26 10.21 12.49
CA CYS A 198 -12.44 9.10 12.96
C CYS A 198 -13.17 7.75 12.81
N LYS A 199 -14.47 7.69 13.14
CA LYS A 199 -15.28 6.48 12.97
C LYS A 199 -15.42 6.12 11.49
N ASP A 200 -15.72 7.09 10.64
CA ASP A 200 -15.88 6.87 9.20
C ASP A 200 -14.61 6.27 8.59
N LEU A 201 -13.44 6.84 8.91
CA LEU A 201 -12.15 6.31 8.46
C LEU A 201 -11.94 4.85 8.91
N ILE A 202 -12.32 4.52 10.14
CA ILE A 202 -12.18 3.16 10.66
C ILE A 202 -13.15 2.20 9.97
N GLU A 203 -14.39 2.60 9.72
CA GLU A 203 -15.34 1.76 8.96
C GLU A 203 -14.83 1.49 7.55
N GLU A 204 -14.26 2.50 6.88
CA GLU A 204 -13.64 2.30 5.58
C GLU A 204 -12.42 1.37 5.66
N LEU A 205 -11.56 1.56 6.66
CA LEU A 205 -10.38 0.73 6.88
C LEU A 205 -10.73 -0.75 7.09
N LYS A 206 -11.84 -1.07 7.78
CA LYS A 206 -12.31 -2.45 7.97
C LYS A 206 -12.59 -3.16 6.64
N THR A 207 -13.02 -2.42 5.62
CA THR A 207 -13.33 -2.99 4.31
C THR A 207 -12.08 -3.38 3.52
N CYS A 208 -10.94 -2.75 3.82
CA CYS A 208 -9.67 -3.01 3.15
C CYS A 208 -9.19 -4.44 3.33
N GLN A 209 -8.57 -4.99 2.31
CA GLN A 209 -7.88 -6.28 2.34
C GLN A 209 -6.69 -6.22 3.30
N LEU A 210 -5.93 -5.12 3.29
CA LEU A 210 -4.68 -4.97 4.05
C LEU A 210 -4.73 -3.82 5.07
N PRO A 211 -5.64 -3.88 6.07
CA PRO A 211 -5.96 -2.74 6.93
C PRO A 211 -4.87 -2.39 7.95
N PHE A 212 -3.83 -3.21 8.08
CA PHE A 212 -2.76 -3.05 9.08
C PHE A 212 -1.48 -2.40 8.51
N GLN A 213 -1.46 -2.06 7.23
CA GLN A 213 -0.33 -1.37 6.61
C GLN A 213 -0.76 -0.31 5.59
N CYS A 214 0.01 0.75 5.43
CA CYS A 214 -0.20 1.75 4.38
C CYS A 214 0.31 1.26 3.00
N ALA A 215 0.20 2.09 1.95
CA ALA A 215 0.68 1.77 0.61
C ALA A 215 2.20 1.51 0.57
N HIS A 216 2.93 2.08 1.52
CA HIS A 216 4.39 1.98 1.63
C HIS A 216 4.86 0.93 2.64
N GLY A 217 3.95 0.16 3.23
CA GLY A 217 4.27 -0.92 4.18
C GLY A 217 4.48 -0.48 5.64
N ARG A 218 4.24 0.79 5.99
CA ARG A 218 4.23 1.23 7.40
C ARG A 218 2.98 0.72 8.12
N PRO A 219 3.05 0.38 9.40
CA PRO A 219 1.88 -0.08 10.15
C PRO A 219 0.84 1.04 10.26
N SER A 220 -0.42 0.75 9.94
CA SER A 220 -1.54 1.69 10.12
C SER A 220 -2.22 1.53 11.47
N VAL A 221 -2.12 0.36 12.10
CA VAL A 221 -2.70 0.06 13.42
C VAL A 221 -1.65 -0.61 14.29
N VAL A 222 -1.46 -0.10 15.51
CA VAL A 222 -0.46 -0.58 16.46
C VAL A 222 -1.12 -0.84 17.82
N PRO A 223 -0.90 -2.00 18.45
CA PRO A 223 -1.38 -2.22 19.82
C PRO A 223 -0.52 -1.45 20.81
N LEU A 224 -1.17 -0.77 21.76
CA LEU A 224 -0.50 -0.01 22.81
C LEU A 224 -0.45 -0.78 24.12
N ALA A 225 -1.58 -1.33 24.59
CA ALA A 225 -1.67 -2.00 25.88
C ALA A 225 -2.90 -2.92 25.97
N GLU A 226 -2.78 -3.99 26.73
CA GLU A 226 -3.93 -4.80 27.19
C GLU A 226 -4.24 -4.43 28.64
N ILE A 227 -5.45 -3.91 28.87
CA ILE A 227 -5.95 -3.54 30.20
C ILE A 227 -6.79 -4.72 30.70
N GLN A 228 -6.26 -5.42 31.70
CA GLN A 228 -6.96 -6.50 32.37
C GLN A 228 -8.11 -5.93 33.22
N ARG A 229 -9.12 -6.77 33.47
CA ARG A 229 -10.21 -6.44 34.38
C ARG A 229 -9.77 -6.52 35.84
#